data_AF-A0AA97H0V4-F1
#
_entry.id   AF-A0AA97H0V4-F1
#
_cell.length_a   1.000
_cell.length_b   1.000
_cell.length_c   1.000
_cell.angle_alpha   90.00
_cell.angle_beta   90.00
_cell.angle_gamma   90.00
#
_symmetry.space_group_name_H-M   'P 1'
#
loop_
_entity.id
_entity.type
_entity.pdbx_description
1 polymer ?
#
loop_
_entity_poly.entity_id
_entity_poly.type
_entity_poly.pdbx_seq_one_letter_code
_entity_poly.pdbx_strand_id
1 'polypeptide(L)'
;MTEQERLMRKISACQFAMWELKIFLDTHPNDCGAMKRLAEYEKQTQDLIAQYEETYGPMNLNEMTANRVAWVQDPWPWEIQAQKEGQS
;
A
#
# COMPACT_ATOMS: atom_id res chain seq x y z
N MET A 1 -10.04 -20.75 7.63
CA MET A 1 -9.32 -19.46 7.68
C MET A 1 -7.89 -19.77 7.32
N THR A 2 -7.41 -19.26 6.19
CA THR A 2 -6.03 -19.44 5.73
C THR A 2 -5.08 -18.59 6.57
N GLU A 3 -3.78 -18.91 6.53
CA GLU A 3 -2.77 -18.11 7.22
C GLU A 3 -2.70 -16.67 6.67
N GLN A 4 -2.90 -16.53 5.35
CA GLN A 4 -3.05 -15.25 4.67
C GLN A 4 -4.22 -14.42 5.26
N GLU A 5 -5.40 -15.02 5.41
CA GLU A 5 -6.56 -14.35 6.02
C GLU A 5 -6.33 -13.96 7.48
N ARG A 6 -5.54 -14.76 8.21
CA ARG A 6 -5.20 -14.49 9.62
C ARG A 6 -4.28 -13.28 9.72
N LEU A 7 -3.26 -13.20 8.87
CA LEU A 7 -2.35 -12.06 8.80
C LEU A 7 -3.08 -10.79 8.36
N MET A 8 -3.90 -10.87 7.32
CA MET A 8 -4.75 -9.75 6.87
C MET A 8 -5.64 -9.23 8.00
N ARG A 9 -6.34 -10.12 8.73
CA ARG A 9 -7.18 -9.71 9.85
C ARG A 9 -6.39 -9.00 10.96
N LYS A 10 -5.18 -9.47 11.28
CA LYS A 10 -4.30 -8.82 12.27
C LYS A 10 -3.89 -7.43 11.81
N ILE A 11 -3.50 -7.28 10.55
CA ILE A 11 -3.11 -5.99 9.97
C ILE A 11 -4.29 -5.01 10.02
N SER A 12 -5.47 -5.43 9.58
CA SER A 12 -6.68 -4.60 9.64
C SER A 12 -7.06 -4.20 11.06
N ALA A 13 -6.90 -5.10 12.04
CA ALA A 13 -7.18 -4.79 13.44
C ALA A 13 -6.20 -3.73 13.99
N CYS A 14 -4.91 -3.83 13.66
CA CYS A 14 -3.91 -2.84 14.08
C CYS A 14 -4.17 -1.48 13.42
N GLN A 15 -4.48 -1.46 12.12
CA GLN A 15 -4.84 -0.24 11.39
C GLN A 15 -6.09 0.43 11.97
N PHE A 16 -7.11 -0.34 12.34
CA PHE A 16 -8.29 0.18 13.01
C PHE A 16 -7.95 0.81 14.36
N ALA A 17 -7.14 0.14 15.18
CA ALA A 17 -6.70 0.68 16.47
C ALA A 17 -5.90 1.99 16.32
N MET A 18 -5.05 2.09 15.28
CA MET A 18 -4.34 3.33 14.97
C MET A 18 -5.30 4.46 14.58
N TRP A 19 -6.34 4.15 13.81
CA TRP A 19 -7.35 5.13 13.39
C TRP A 19 -8.12 5.68 14.58
N GLU A 20 -8.59 4.81 15.46
CA GLU A 20 -9.27 5.18 16.71
C GLU A 20 -8.36 6.04 17.61
N LEU A 21 -7.08 5.69 17.73
CA LEU A 21 -6.12 6.47 18.52
C LEU A 21 -5.87 7.86 17.93
N LYS A 22 -5.84 8.01 16.61
CA LYS A 22 -5.73 9.32 15.95
C LYS A 22 -6.94 10.20 16.24
N ILE A 23 -8.15 9.65 16.09
CA ILE A 23 -9.39 10.36 16.43
C ILE A 23 -9.41 10.74 17.92
N PHE A 24 -8.94 9.85 18.80
CA PHE A 24 -8.83 10.14 20.22
C PHE A 24 -7.87 11.30 20.49
N LEU A 25 -6.70 11.30 19.85
CA LEU A 25 -5.69 12.38 20.00
C LEU A 25 -6.18 13.72 19.46
N ASP A 26 -7.07 13.77 18.47
CA ASP A 26 -7.69 15.02 18.01
C ASP A 26 -8.46 15.71 19.15
N THR A 27 -9.01 14.94 20.09
CA THR A 27 -9.72 15.46 21.27
C THR A 27 -8.81 15.63 22.50
N HIS A 28 -7.72 14.86 22.60
CA HIS A 28 -6.78 14.84 23.73
C HIS A 28 -5.32 14.97 23.24
N PRO A 29 -4.90 16.14 22.73
CA PRO A 29 -3.62 16.29 22.01
C PRO A 29 -2.37 16.09 22.88
N ASN A 30 -2.49 16.22 24.20
CA ASN A 30 -1.38 16.09 25.14
C ASN A 30 -1.32 14.71 25.83
N ASP A 31 -2.09 13.73 25.38
CA ASP A 31 -2.02 12.37 25.94
C ASP A 31 -0.80 11.61 25.40
N CYS A 32 0.29 11.68 26.17
CA CYS A 32 1.55 10.97 25.88
C CYS A 32 1.37 9.44 25.85
N GLY A 33 0.39 8.89 26.56
CA GLY A 33 0.11 7.46 26.56
C GLY A 33 -0.52 7.01 25.24
N ALA A 34 -1.49 7.77 24.74
CA ALA A 34 -2.11 7.52 23.44
C ALA A 34 -1.10 7.70 22.28
N MET A 35 -0.23 8.72 22.34
CA MET A 35 0.85 8.89 21.36
C MET A 35 1.83 7.70 21.34
N LYS A 36 2.23 7.21 22.51
CA LYS A 36 3.13 6.04 22.61
C LYS A 36 2.48 4.79 22.02
N ARG A 37 1.21 4.53 22.34
CA ARG A 37 0.46 3.39 21.80
C ARG A 37 0.32 3.48 20.28
N LEU A 38 0.08 4.68 19.75
CA LEU A 38 0.00 4.89 18.30
C LEU A 38 1.30 4.47 17.61
N ALA A 39 2.46 4.90 18.14
CA ALA A 39 3.77 4.52 17.62
C ALA A 39 4.05 3.00 17.71
N GLU A 40 3.60 2.35 18.80
CA GLU A 40 3.69 0.89 18.97
C GLU A 40 2.86 0.16 17.90
N TYR A 41 1.63 0.60 17.65
CA TYR A 41 0.78 -0.01 16.61
C TYR A 41 1.29 0.28 15.20
N GLU A 42 1.87 1.44 14.93
CA GLU A 42 2.51 1.75 13.64
C GLU A 42 3.63 0.75 13.34
N LYS A 43 4.53 0.54 14.31
CA LYS A 43 5.60 -0.45 14.18
C LYS A 43 5.06 -1.86 13.98
N GLN A 44 4.11 -2.28 14.81
CA GLN A 44 3.50 -3.61 14.70
C GLN A 44 2.82 -3.83 13.34
N THR A 45 2.16 -2.82 12.81
CA THR A 45 1.50 -2.88 11.50
C THR A 45 2.55 -3.03 10.39
N GLN A 46 3.65 -2.28 10.44
CA GLN A 46 4.75 -2.41 9.48
C GLN A 46 5.39 -3.80 9.52
N ASP A 47 5.66 -4.34 10.70
CA ASP A 47 6.22 -5.69 10.87
C ASP A 47 5.29 -6.77 10.29
N LEU A 48 3.98 -6.65 10.51
CA LEU A 48 2.99 -7.59 9.97
C LEU A 48 2.85 -7.47 8.44
N ILE A 49 2.89 -6.26 7.89
CA ILE A 49 2.88 -6.03 6.45
C ILE A 49 4.14 -6.66 5.82
N ALA A 50 5.32 -6.42 6.39
CA ALA A 50 6.57 -7.01 5.90
C ALA A 50 6.51 -8.54 5.87
N GLN A 51 6.00 -9.17 6.94
CA GLN A 51 5.80 -10.62 7.00
C GLN A 51 4.82 -11.12 5.94
N TYR A 52 3.74 -10.39 5.70
CA TYR A 52 2.78 -10.74 4.65
C TYR A 52 3.43 -10.63 3.27
N GLU A 53 4.16 -9.55 3.01
CA GLU A 53 4.77 -9.28 1.71
C GLU A 53 5.89 -10.25 1.36
N GLU A 54 6.68 -10.68 2.36
CA GLU A 54 7.69 -11.73 2.21
C GLU A 54 7.06 -13.07 1.77
N THR A 55 5.86 -13.37 2.26
CA THR A 55 5.21 -14.68 2.05
C THR A 55 4.31 -14.71 0.81
N TYR A 56 3.58 -13.61 0.54
CA TYR A 56 2.50 -13.56 -0.45
C TYR A 56 2.71 -12.52 -1.55
N GLY A 57 3.76 -11.69 -1.45
CA GLY A 57 4.02 -10.59 -2.35
C GLY A 57 3.37 -9.27 -1.90
N PRO A 58 3.63 -8.16 -2.63
CA PRO A 58 3.28 -6.81 -2.22
C PRO A 58 1.78 -6.68 -1.93
N MET A 59 1.43 -6.20 -0.73
CA MET A 59 0.04 -6.08 -0.30
C MET A 59 -0.65 -4.90 -1.00
N ASN A 60 0.09 -3.82 -1.24
CA ASN A 60 -0.37 -2.68 -2.02
C ASN A 60 0.40 -2.66 -3.34
N LEU A 61 -0.32 -2.50 -4.44
CA LEU A 61 0.27 -2.12 -5.71
C LEU A 61 0.72 -0.66 -5.59
N ASN A 62 1.87 -0.42 -4.95
CA ASN A 62 2.38 0.92 -4.83
C ASN A 62 2.59 1.49 -6.24
N GLU A 63 2.20 2.74 -6.48
CA GLU A 63 2.38 3.41 -7.78
C GLU A 63 3.86 3.42 -8.22
N MET A 64 4.80 3.23 -7.28
CA MET A 64 6.23 3.08 -7.57
C MET A 64 6.60 1.75 -8.23
N THR A 65 5.81 0.69 -8.04
CA THR A 65 5.99 -0.63 -8.66
C THR A 65 5.16 -0.82 -9.93
N ALA A 66 4.08 -0.05 -10.09
CA ALA A 66 3.41 0.05 -11.37
C ALA A 66 4.37 0.74 -12.34
N ASN A 67 4.83 0.03 -13.36
CA ASN A 67 5.62 0.59 -14.44
C ASN A 67 4.75 1.64 -15.18
N ARG A 68 4.69 2.86 -14.63
CA ARG A 68 3.95 4.01 -15.16
C ARG A 68 4.40 4.31 -16.60
N VAL A 69 5.60 3.85 -16.95
CA VAL A 69 6.27 3.98 -18.23
C VAL A 69 5.81 2.94 -19.26
N ALA A 70 5.34 1.75 -18.83
CA ALA A 70 4.87 0.70 -19.75
C ALA A 70 3.62 1.12 -20.53
N TRP A 71 2.74 1.90 -19.92
CA TRP A 71 1.50 2.34 -20.57
C TRP A 71 1.71 3.55 -21.50
N VAL A 72 2.84 4.24 -21.37
CA VAL A 72 3.12 5.49 -22.10
C VAL A 72 4.07 5.26 -23.29
N GLN A 73 4.86 4.18 -23.28
CA GLN A 73 5.91 3.97 -24.28
C GLN A 73 5.59 2.97 -25.39
N ASP A 74 4.45 2.29 -25.34
CA ASP A 74 4.02 1.50 -26.49
C ASP A 74 3.47 2.42 -27.57
N PRO A 75 4.05 2.43 -28.79
CA PRO A 75 3.53 3.23 -29.89
C PRO A 75 2.09 2.79 -30.17
N TRP A 76 1.21 3.75 -30.32
CA TRP A 76 -0.19 3.43 -30.54
C TRP A 76 -0.36 2.66 -31.86
N PRO A 77 -1.35 1.76 -31.98
CA PRO A 77 -1.52 0.94 -33.18
C PRO A 77 -1.58 1.74 -34.49
N TRP A 78 -2.03 2.99 -34.45
CA TRP A 78 -2.09 3.91 -35.60
C TRP A 78 -0.77 4.64 -35.90
N GLU A 79 0.12 4.83 -34.93
CA GLU A 79 1.46 5.40 -35.17
C GLU A 79 2.31 4.43 -36.03
N ILE A 80 2.12 3.13 -35.81
CA ILE A 80 2.77 2.07 -36.57
C ILE A 80 2.32 2.06 -38.05
N GLN A 81 1.09 2.51 -38.33
CA GLN A 81 0.55 2.58 -39.70
C GLN A 81 1.11 3.79 -40.45
N ALA A 82 1.17 4.96 -39.80
CA ALA A 82 1.70 6.18 -40.39
C ALA A 82 3.18 6.05 -40.81
N GLN A 83 3.99 5.30 -40.05
CA GLN A 83 5.38 5.04 -40.39
C GLN A 83 5.56 4.12 -41.62
N LYS A 84 4.59 3.23 -41.89
CA LYS A 84 4.63 2.33 -43.05
C LYS A 84 4.24 3.03 -44.35
N GLU A 85 3.38 4.04 -44.28
CA GLU A 85 2.91 4.79 -45.44
C GLU A 85 3.92 5.84 -45.93
N GLY A 86 4.81 6.33 -45.05
CA GLY A 86 5.89 7.26 -45.41
C GLY A 86 7.15 6.60 -46.00
N GLN A 87 7.18 5.28 -46.16
CA GLN A 87 8.29 4.52 -46.75
C GLN A 87 7.94 3.86 -48.10
N SER A 88 6.79 4.21 -48.71
CA SER A 88 6.46 3.85 -50.11
C SER A 88 6.60 5.04 -51.05
#